data_AF-A0A0G1TKS0-F1
#
_entry.id   AF-A0A0G1TKS0-F1
#
_cell.length_a   1.000
_cell.length_b   1.000
_cell.length_c   1.000
_cell.angle_alpha   90.00
_cell.angle_beta   90.00
_cell.angle_gamma   90.00
#
_symmetry.space_group_name_H-M   'P 1'
#
loop_
_entity.id
_entity.type
_entity.pdbx_description
1 polymer ?
#
loop_
_entity_poly.entity_id
_entity_poly.type
_entity_poly.pdbx_seq_one_letter_code
_entity_poly.pdbx_strand_id
1 'polypeptide(L)' 'WEVAIVKQSREHEDINMVAIPAEHIAGSEAIAVVEAFLHTPFSKKEKYIRRIGEINELSQSK' A
#
# COMPACT_ATOMS: atom_id res chain seq x y z
N TRP A 1 10.07 7.48 5.93
CA TRP A 1 8.75 6.84 5.89
C TRP A 1 7.74 7.91 5.56
N GLU A 2 7.19 7.86 4.36
CA GLU A 2 6.36 8.97 3.89
C GLU A 2 4.91 8.53 3.77
N VAL A 3 4.04 9.27 4.43
CA VAL A 3 2.59 9.11 4.35
C VAL A 3 2.11 9.15 2.89
N ALA A 4 2.72 9.99 2.05
CA ALA A 4 2.37 10.11 0.63
C ALA A 4 2.59 8.80 -0.15
N ILE A 5 3.69 8.09 0.14
CA ILE A 5 4.01 6.80 -0.50
C ILE A 5 2.96 5.76 -0.10
N VAL A 6 2.64 5.68 1.19
CA VAL A 6 1.65 4.73 1.73
C VAL A 6 0.28 4.95 1.11
N LYS A 7 -0.15 6.22 1.00
CA LYS A 7 -1.40 6.59 0.33
C LYS A 7 -1.39 6.15 -1.13
N GLN A 8 -0.31 6.46 -1.86
CA GLN A 8 -0.19 6.07 -3.26
C GLN A 8 -0.23 4.54 -3.44
N SER A 9 0.48 3.78 -2.61
CA SER A 9 0.45 2.32 -2.65
C SER A 9 -0.93 1.76 -2.33
N ARG A 10 -1.66 2.29 -1.33
CA ARG A 10 -3.06 1.89 -1.07
C ARG A 10 -3.97 2.22 -2.25
N GLU A 11 -3.84 3.41 -2.82
CA GLU A 11 -4.66 3.86 -3.95
C GLU A 11 -4.41 3.09 -5.24
N HIS A 12 -3.17 2.69 -5.51
CA HIS A 12 -2.74 2.15 -6.81
C HIS A 12 -2.54 0.64 -6.83
N GLU A 13 -2.07 0.07 -5.72
CA GLU A 13 -1.62 -1.33 -5.64
C GLU A 13 -2.47 -2.15 -4.68
N ASP A 14 -3.40 -1.50 -3.96
CA ASP A 14 -4.23 -2.12 -2.92
C ASP A 14 -3.41 -2.93 -1.90
N ILE A 15 -2.25 -2.39 -1.49
CA ILE A 15 -1.33 -3.10 -0.58
C ILE A 15 -2.05 -3.57 0.68
N ASN A 16 -1.88 -4.83 1.04
CA ASN A 16 -2.50 -5.45 2.22
C ASN A 16 -1.58 -5.48 3.45
N MET A 17 -0.33 -5.05 3.29
CA MET A 17 0.68 -4.99 4.36
C MET A 17 1.58 -3.77 4.16
N VAL A 18 2.00 -3.14 5.26
CA VAL A 18 3.02 -2.09 5.29
C VAL A 18 4.11 -2.50 6.28
N ALA A 19 5.37 -2.39 5.87
CA ALA A 19 6.53 -2.60 6.74
C ALA A 19 7.06 -1.24 7.22
N ILE A 20 7.41 -1.12 8.51
CA ILE A 20 7.95 0.10 9.11
C ILE A 20 9.16 -0.30 9.98
N PRO A 21 10.34 0.33 9.85
CA PRO A 21 11.52 0.03 10.63
C PRO A 21 11.47 0.81 11.93
N ALA A 22 11.53 0.07 13.02
CA ALA A 22 11.44 0.65 14.36
C ALA A 22 12.59 1.65 14.66
N GLU A 23 13.79 1.45 14.10
CA GLU A 23 14.98 2.24 14.43
C GLU A 23 15.14 3.55 13.63
N HIS A 24 14.38 3.73 12.54
CA HIS A 24 14.60 4.81 11.56
C HIS A 24 13.35 5.68 11.33
N ILE A 25 12.45 5.76 12.31
CA ILE A 25 11.21 6.54 12.23
C ILE A 25 10.86 7.15 13.59
N ALA A 26 10.31 8.35 13.60
CA ALA A 26 9.71 8.89 14.81
C ALA A 26 8.37 8.18 15.10
N GLY A 27 8.02 8.00 16.38
CA GLY A 27 6.77 7.32 16.76
C GLY A 27 5.50 8.01 16.20
N SER A 28 5.48 9.34 16.14
CA SER A 28 4.39 10.10 15.52
C SER A 28 4.26 9.86 14.02
N GLU A 29 5.39 9.76 13.31
CA GLU A 29 5.40 9.43 11.87
C GLU A 29 4.94 8.00 11.62
N ALA A 30 5.32 7.05 12.48
CA ALA A 30 4.85 5.67 12.42
C ALA A 30 3.32 5.58 12.56
N ILE A 31 2.75 6.31 13.51
CA ILE A 31 1.30 6.41 13.69
C ILE A 31 0.65 7.00 12.43
N ALA A 32 1.19 8.10 11.89
CA ALA A 32 0.64 8.73 10.68
C ALA A 32 0.69 7.79 9.46
N VAL A 33 1.75 6.97 9.33
CA VAL A 33 1.85 5.93 8.29
C VAL A 33 0.77 4.87 8.47
N VAL A 34 0.57 4.37 9.69
CA VAL A 34 -0.47 3.36 9.99
C VAL A 34 -1.87 3.94 9.74
N GLU A 35 -2.13 5.16 10.17
CA GLU A 35 -3.41 5.84 9.92
C GLU A 35 -3.68 5.99 8.42
N ALA A 36 -2.67 6.42 7.65
CA ALA A 36 -2.79 6.53 6.21
C ALA A 36 -3.04 5.17 5.55
N PHE A 37 -2.38 4.11 6.00
CA PHE A 37 -2.58 2.76 5.50
C PHE A 37 -4.02 2.26 5.74
N LEU A 38 -4.54 2.43 6.96
CA LEU A 38 -5.87 1.95 7.36
C LEU A 38 -7.01 2.75 6.72
N HIS A 39 -6.85 4.07 6.58
CA HIS A 39 -7.94 4.96 6.13
C HIS A 39 -7.91 5.29 4.64
N THR A 40 -6.84 4.94 3.90
CA THR A 40 -6.79 5.18 2.45
C THR A 40 -7.42 4.02 1.69
N PRO A 41 -8.54 4.24 0.98
CA PRO A 41 -9.17 3.20 0.18
C PRO A 41 -8.43 3.00 -1.15
N PHE A 42 -8.55 1.81 -1.71
CA PHE A 42 -8.13 1.55 -3.08
C PHE A 42 -8.93 2.39 -4.08
N SER A 43 -8.25 3.00 -5.06
CA SER A 43 -8.90 3.92 -6.00
C SER A 43 -9.74 3.23 -7.07
N LYS A 44 -9.62 1.91 -7.22
CA LYS A 44 -10.42 1.07 -8.15
C LYS A 44 -10.42 1.56 -9.60
N LYS A 45 -9.38 2.28 -10.04
CA LYS A 45 -9.23 2.66 -11.44
C LYS A 45 -8.92 1.43 -12.29
N GLU A 46 -9.49 1.36 -13.48
CA GLU A 46 -9.36 0.22 -14.41
C GLU A 46 -7.90 -0.23 -14.59
N LYS A 47 -6.98 0.71 -14.82
CA LYS A 47 -5.55 0.41 -14.99
C LYS A 47 -4.90 -0.28 -13.78
N TYR A 48 -5.39 -0.04 -12.57
CA TYR A 48 -4.86 -0.64 -11.34
C TYR A 48 -5.46 -2.03 -11.11
N ILE A 49 -6.77 -2.19 -11.33
CA ILE A 49 -7.44 -3.49 -11.27
C ILE A 49 -6.81 -4.45 -12.28
N ARG A 50 -6.57 -4.01 -13.52
CA ARG A 50 -5.90 -4.80 -14.56
C ARG A 50 -4.51 -5.28 -14.11
N ARG A 51 -3.68 -4.39 -13.57
CA ARG A 51 -2.33 -4.73 -13.09
C ARG A 51 -2.35 -5.74 -11.93
N ILE A 52 -3.26 -5.57 -10.97
CA ILE A 52 -3.43 -6.53 -9.87
C ILE A 52 -3.86 -7.90 -10.41
N GLY A 53 -4.75 -7.92 -11.42
CA GLY A 53 -5.13 -9.14 -12.13
C GLY A 53 -3.94 -9.87 -12.75
N GLU A 54 -3.10 -9.15 -13.50
CA GLU A 54 -1.88 -9.70 -14.12
C GLU A 54 -0.92 -10.29 -13.08
N ILE A 55 -0.73 -9.63 -11.93
CA ILE A 55 0.10 -10.13 -10.83
C ILE A 55 -0.49 -11.43 -10.24
N ASN A 56 -1.80 -11.46 -10.02
CA ASN A 56 -2.49 -12.64 -9.49
C ASN A 56 -2.38 -13.83 -10.45
N GLU A 57 -2.60 -13.62 -11.75
CA GLU A 57 -2.44 -14.66 -12.78
C GLU A 57 -1.02 -15.24 -12.78
N LEU A 58 0.00 -14.37 -12.72
CA LEU A 58 1.40 -14.80 -12.61
C LEU A 58 1.66 -15.63 -11.35
N SER A 59 1.03 -15.28 -10.22
CA SER A 59 1.18 -16.01 -8.95
C SER A 59 0.56 -17.42 -8.97
N GLN A 60 -0.52 -17.60 -9.73
CA GLN A 60 -1.27 -18.87 -9.81
C GLN A 60 -0.73 -19.82 -10.89
N SER A 61 0.10 -19.32 -11.82
CA SER A 61 0.75 -20.13 -12.86
C SER A 61 1.98 -20.92 -12.36
N LYS A 62 2.06 -21.16 -11.04
CA LYS A 62 3.08 -21.96 -10.36
C LYS A 62 2.44 -23.16 -9.69
#